data_AF-A0A3P6D0I1-F1
#
_entry.id   AF-A0A3P6D0I1-F1
#
_cell.length_a   1.000
_cell.length_b   1.000
_cell.length_c   1.000
_cell.angle_alpha   90.00
_cell.angle_beta   90.00
_cell.angle_gamma   90.00
#
_symmetry.space_group_name_H-M   'P 1'
#
loop_
_entity.id
_entity.type
_entity.pdbx_description
1 polymer ?
#
loop_
_entity_poly.entity_id
_entity_poly.type
_entity_poly.pdbx_seq_one_letter_code
_entity_poly.pdbx_strand_id
1 'polypeptide(L)'
;MALRFPRFSQGLGQDPPTRRIWFGIATAHMTSRVMMILLKNVFIRIFFASHFGQLAIIFLWTSGNLFHVAWQGNFETWIQDPLHVRPIAHAIWDPHFGQPAVEAFTRGGALGR
;
A
#
# COMPACT_ATOMS: atom_id res chain seq x y z
N MET A 1 -34.75 -6.34 0.28
CA MET A 1 -33.84 -6.08 -0.86
C MET A 1 -32.41 -6.24 -0.36
N ALA A 2 -31.69 -7.28 -0.79
CA ALA A 2 -30.31 -7.51 -0.35
C ALA A 2 -29.37 -6.50 -1.01
N LEU A 3 -28.46 -5.94 -0.24
CA LEU A 3 -27.54 -4.89 -0.69
C LEU A 3 -26.31 -5.49 -1.41
N ARG A 4 -25.64 -4.71 -2.28
CA ARG A 4 -24.56 -5.18 -3.18
C ARG A 4 -23.27 -5.69 -2.49
N PHE A 5 -23.06 -5.37 -1.20
CA PHE A 5 -21.87 -5.78 -0.45
C PHE A 5 -22.25 -6.45 0.88
N PRO A 6 -21.58 -7.55 1.28
CA PRO A 6 -20.53 -8.29 0.53
C PRO A 6 -21.08 -9.25 -0.52
N ARG A 7 -20.50 -9.25 -1.74
CA ARG A 7 -20.92 -10.14 -2.85
C ARG A 7 -20.73 -11.63 -2.56
N PHE A 8 -19.81 -11.96 -1.66
CA PHE A 8 -19.41 -13.34 -1.35
C PHE A 8 -20.19 -13.96 -0.18
N SER A 9 -21.05 -13.20 0.51
CA SER A 9 -21.84 -13.72 1.64
C SER A 9 -23.25 -13.12 1.64
N GLN A 10 -24.24 -13.95 1.28
CA GLN A 10 -25.65 -13.55 1.27
C GLN A 10 -26.18 -13.27 2.69
N GLY A 11 -25.72 -14.01 3.70
CA GLY A 11 -26.08 -13.80 5.11
C GLY A 11 -25.61 -12.44 5.62
N LEU A 12 -24.35 -12.08 5.34
CA LEU A 12 -23.85 -10.73 5.65
C LEU A 12 -24.54 -9.66 4.79
N GLY A 13 -24.97 -9.97 3.57
CA GLY A 13 -25.69 -9.04 2.70
C GLY A 13 -27.06 -8.58 3.23
N GLN A 14 -27.64 -9.35 4.17
CA GLN A 14 -28.93 -9.07 4.82
C GLN A 14 -28.79 -8.42 6.21
N ASP A 15 -27.56 -8.33 6.74
CA ASP A 15 -27.29 -7.76 8.06
C ASP A 15 -27.45 -6.23 8.12
N PRO A 16 -27.70 -5.66 9.32
CA PRO A 16 -27.72 -4.21 9.55
C PRO A 16 -26.44 -3.52 9.05
N PRO A 17 -26.54 -2.26 8.58
CA PRO A 17 -25.57 -1.68 7.65
C PRO A 17 -24.14 -1.56 8.20
N THR A 18 -23.95 -1.26 9.49
CA THR A 18 -22.62 -1.05 10.10
C THR A 18 -21.89 -2.35 10.39
N ARG A 19 -22.56 -3.33 11.03
CA ARG A 19 -21.98 -4.66 11.31
C ARG A 19 -21.50 -5.32 10.02
N ARG A 20 -22.35 -5.27 9.00
CA ARG A 20 -22.06 -5.84 7.69
C ARG A 20 -20.79 -5.30 7.03
N ILE A 21 -20.52 -4.00 7.13
CA ILE A 21 -19.32 -3.40 6.52
C ILE A 21 -18.07 -3.95 7.22
N TRP A 22 -18.05 -3.90 8.56
CA TRP A 22 -16.93 -4.40 9.36
C TRP A 22 -16.66 -5.88 9.12
N PHE A 23 -17.69 -6.72 9.19
CA PHE A 23 -17.55 -8.16 8.96
C PHE A 23 -17.24 -8.48 7.49
N GLY A 24 -17.73 -7.68 6.54
CA GLY A 24 -17.39 -7.83 5.12
C GLY A 24 -15.92 -7.56 4.84
N ILE A 25 -15.30 -6.57 5.49
CA ILE A 25 -13.86 -6.31 5.36
C ILE A 25 -13.07 -7.40 6.09
N ALA A 26 -13.44 -7.72 7.33
CA ALA A 26 -12.72 -8.71 8.15
C ALA A 26 -12.69 -10.12 7.55
N THR A 27 -13.70 -10.49 6.76
CA THR A 27 -13.81 -11.83 6.16
C THR A 27 -13.45 -11.88 4.67
N ALA A 28 -13.04 -10.76 4.06
CA ALA A 28 -12.76 -10.68 2.62
C ALA A 28 -11.68 -11.67 2.14
N HIS A 29 -10.68 -11.96 2.99
CA HIS A 29 -9.59 -12.89 2.68
C HIS A 29 -9.78 -14.30 3.29
N MET A 30 -10.90 -14.55 3.98
CA MET A 30 -11.20 -15.86 4.59
C MET A 30 -11.79 -16.85 3.56
N THR A 31 -11.01 -17.17 2.53
CA THR A 31 -11.42 -17.99 1.38
C THR A 31 -11.88 -19.40 1.78
N SER A 32 -11.35 -19.95 2.88
CA SER A 32 -11.64 -21.33 3.34
C SER A 32 -13.09 -21.53 3.83
N ARG A 33 -13.66 -20.56 4.58
CA ARG A 33 -15.04 -20.68 5.11
C ARG A 33 -16.12 -20.39 4.07
N VAL A 34 -15.84 -19.53 3.11
CA VAL A 34 -16.78 -19.16 2.05
C VAL A 34 -16.88 -20.25 0.97
N MET A 35 -15.84 -21.08 0.81
CA MET A 35 -15.66 -21.96 -0.36
C MET A 35 -15.52 -23.45 -0.04
N MET A 36 -15.98 -23.94 1.12
CA MET A 36 -16.04 -25.39 1.36
C MET A 36 -17.02 -26.11 0.40
N ILE A 37 -17.76 -25.38 -0.43
CA ILE A 37 -18.89 -25.89 -1.25
C ILE A 37 -18.64 -25.84 -2.78
N LEU A 38 -17.68 -25.06 -3.34
CA LEU A 38 -17.51 -24.98 -4.81
C LEU A 38 -16.05 -25.06 -5.31
N LEU A 39 -15.71 -26.23 -5.86
CA LEU A 39 -14.66 -26.55 -6.85
C LEU A 39 -13.20 -26.10 -6.56
N LYS A 40 -12.30 -27.10 -6.46
CA LYS A 40 -10.82 -26.98 -6.46
C LYS A 40 -10.26 -25.96 -7.46
N ASN A 41 -10.88 -25.81 -8.64
CA ASN A 41 -10.39 -24.95 -9.71
C ASN A 41 -10.54 -23.45 -9.44
N VAL A 42 -11.59 -23.03 -8.72
CA VAL A 42 -11.80 -21.61 -8.38
C VAL A 42 -10.91 -21.22 -7.20
N PHE A 43 -10.77 -22.11 -6.21
CA PHE A 43 -9.87 -21.94 -5.08
C PHE A 43 -8.41 -21.74 -5.52
N ILE A 44 -7.89 -22.64 -6.37
CA ILE A 44 -6.52 -22.54 -6.88
C ILE A 44 -6.31 -21.23 -7.65
N ARG A 45 -7.28 -20.81 -8.49
CA ARG A 45 -7.16 -19.58 -9.27
C ARG A 45 -7.13 -18.33 -8.39
N ILE A 46 -8.02 -18.20 -7.40
CA ILE A 46 -8.07 -17.02 -6.52
C ILE A 46 -6.86 -17.00 -5.59
N PHE A 47 -6.50 -18.14 -5.01
CA PHE A 47 -5.35 -18.25 -4.11
C PHE A 47 -4.05 -17.93 -4.86
N PHE A 48 -3.80 -18.57 -6.01
CA PHE A 48 -2.61 -18.32 -6.81
C PHE A 48 -2.57 -16.90 -7.39
N ALA A 49 -3.68 -16.39 -7.92
CA ALA A 49 -3.75 -15.01 -8.39
C ALA A 49 -3.49 -13.99 -7.27
N SER A 50 -3.92 -14.26 -6.04
CA SER A 50 -3.63 -13.41 -4.88
C SER A 50 -2.13 -13.36 -4.56
N HIS A 51 -1.41 -14.48 -4.72
CA HIS A 51 0.06 -14.51 -4.55
C HIS A 51 0.77 -13.68 -5.62
N PHE A 52 0.35 -13.81 -6.88
CA PHE A 52 0.87 -12.97 -7.96
C PHE A 52 0.55 -11.49 -7.75
N GLY A 53 -0.65 -11.17 -7.26
CA GLY A 53 -1.01 -9.81 -6.87
C GLY A 53 -0.12 -9.28 -5.76
N GLN A 54 0.14 -10.08 -4.72
CA GLN A 54 1.05 -9.70 -3.63
C GLN A 54 2.49 -9.49 -4.13
N LEU A 55 3.00 -10.37 -4.99
CA LEU A 55 4.32 -10.21 -5.60
C LEU A 55 4.41 -8.95 -6.45
N ALA A 56 3.37 -8.64 -7.24
CA ALA A 56 3.31 -7.41 -8.02
C ALA A 56 3.34 -6.15 -7.13
N ILE A 57 2.64 -6.16 -6.00
CA ILE A 57 2.68 -5.06 -5.03
C ILE A 57 4.09 -4.90 -4.44
N ILE A 58 4.76 -6.00 -4.09
CA ILE A 58 6.15 -5.96 -3.59
C ILE A 58 7.09 -5.38 -4.65
N PHE A 59 7.01 -5.84 -5.90
CA PHE A 59 7.86 -5.31 -6.96
C PHE A 59 7.58 -3.85 -7.27
N LEU A 60 6.31 -3.43 -7.25
CA LEU A 60 5.93 -2.03 -7.42
C LEU A 60 6.48 -1.17 -6.28
N TRP A 61 6.40 -1.64 -5.03
CA TRP A 61 6.97 -0.96 -3.87
C TRP A 61 8.49 -0.83 -3.99
N THR A 62 9.20 -1.93 -4.30
CA THR A 62 10.66 -1.88 -4.50
C THR A 62 11.05 -0.94 -5.64
N SER A 63 10.31 -0.95 -6.75
CA SER A 63 10.52 -0.03 -7.86
C SER A 63 10.27 1.43 -7.47
N GLY A 64 9.24 1.70 -6.66
CA GLY A 64 8.97 3.03 -6.12
C GLY A 64 10.11 3.56 -5.23
N ASN A 65 10.64 2.72 -4.34
CA ASN A 65 11.81 3.08 -3.52
C ASN A 65 13.01 3.46 -4.40
N LEU A 66 13.33 2.64 -5.41
CA LEU A 66 14.44 2.91 -6.32
C LEU A 66 14.21 4.20 -7.12
N PHE A 67 12.99 4.42 -7.61
CA PHE A 67 12.63 5.59 -8.40
C PHE A 67 12.77 6.88 -7.59
N HIS A 68 12.25 6.91 -6.36
CA HIS A 68 12.34 8.10 -5.51
C HIS A 68 13.78 8.44 -5.11
N VAL A 69 14.60 7.43 -4.78
CA VAL A 69 16.02 7.63 -4.46
C VAL A 69 16.81 8.09 -5.69
N ALA A 70 16.54 7.54 -6.87
CA ALA A 70 17.24 7.94 -8.09
C ALA A 70 16.83 9.33 -8.59
N TRP A 71 15.56 9.72 -8.41
CA TRP A 71 15.04 10.99 -8.92
C TRP A 71 15.29 12.17 -7.98
N GLN A 72 15.04 11.99 -6.67
CA GLN A 72 15.04 13.06 -5.68
C GLN A 72 16.05 12.82 -4.55
N GLY A 73 16.67 11.65 -4.50
CA GLY A 73 17.65 11.30 -3.49
C GLY A 73 19.03 11.86 -3.76
N ASN A 74 19.91 11.70 -2.78
CA ASN A 74 21.30 12.17 -2.82
C ASN A 74 22.29 11.00 -2.89
N PHE A 75 21.91 9.93 -3.60
CA PHE A 75 22.63 8.65 -3.58
C PHE A 75 24.09 8.79 -4.05
N GLU A 76 24.36 9.58 -5.09
CA GLU A 76 25.73 9.81 -5.58
C GLU A 76 26.62 10.50 -4.54
N THR A 77 26.12 11.54 -3.87
CA THR A 77 26.83 12.22 -2.79
C THR A 77 26.95 11.35 -1.53
N TRP A 78 25.95 10.51 -1.27
CA TRP A 78 25.95 9.61 -0.11
C TRP A 78 27.00 8.50 -0.24
N ILE A 79 27.22 7.97 -1.46
CA ILE A 79 28.28 6.99 -1.72
C ILE A 79 29.68 7.57 -1.42
N GLN A 80 29.88 8.87 -1.65
CA GLN A 80 31.18 9.51 -1.45
C GLN A 80 31.53 9.73 0.03
N ASP A 81 30.55 10.05 0.87
CA ASP A 81 30.73 10.20 2.32
C ASP A 81 29.52 9.67 3.10
N PRO A 82 29.43 8.34 3.30
CA PRO A 82 28.27 7.72 3.94
C PRO A 82 28.19 7.96 5.46
N LEU A 83 29.25 8.49 6.08
CA LEU A 83 29.30 8.73 7.53
C LEU A 83 28.73 10.11 7.91
N HIS A 84 28.91 11.12 7.04
CA HIS A 84 28.46 12.48 7.33
C HIS A 84 27.26 12.91 6.49
N VAL A 85 27.07 12.33 5.30
CA VAL A 85 25.90 12.61 4.45
C VAL A 85 24.73 11.75 4.91
N ARG A 86 23.59 12.39 5.19
CA ARG A 86 22.35 11.67 5.52
C ARG A 86 21.62 11.29 4.23
N PRO A 87 21.14 10.03 4.09
CA PRO A 87 20.41 9.62 2.91
C PRO A 87 19.04 10.32 2.83
N ILE A 88 18.67 10.76 1.64
CA ILE A 88 17.36 11.34 1.32
C ILE A 88 16.45 10.26 0.72
N ALA A 89 15.22 10.17 1.24
CA ALA A 89 14.21 9.22 0.75
C ALA A 89 13.47 9.76 -0.48
N HIS A 90 12.71 10.84 -0.32
CA HIS A 90 11.98 11.54 -1.39
C HIS A 90 11.72 13.00 -0.98
N ALA A 91 11.34 13.83 -1.94
CA ALA A 91 10.93 15.21 -1.66
C ALA A 91 9.61 15.24 -0.88
N ILE A 92 9.43 16.29 -0.07
CA ILE A 92 8.17 16.57 0.63
C ILE A 92 7.43 17.62 -0.19
N TRP A 93 6.15 17.36 -0.47
CA TRP A 93 5.26 18.34 -1.09
C TRP A 93 3.98 18.43 -0.26
N ASP A 94 3.95 19.39 0.66
CA ASP A 94 2.78 19.67 1.51
C ASP A 94 2.42 21.17 1.45
N PRO A 95 1.29 21.54 0.81
CA PRO A 95 0.83 22.92 0.74
C PRO A 95 0.51 23.57 2.10
N HIS A 96 0.33 22.78 3.16
CA HIS A 96 0.02 23.30 4.48
C HIS A 96 1.27 23.71 5.28
N PHE A 97 2.47 23.44 4.77
CA PHE A 97 3.70 23.78 5.48
C PHE A 97 3.94 25.30 5.44
N GLY A 98 4.04 25.89 6.62
CA GLY A 98 4.56 27.24 6.77
C GLY A 98 6.06 27.30 6.45
N GLN A 99 6.55 28.51 6.17
CA GLN A 99 7.95 28.77 5.83
C GLN A 99 8.96 28.16 6.82
N PRO A 100 8.75 28.23 8.16
CA PRO A 100 9.67 27.61 9.12
C PRO A 100 9.73 26.09 9.00
N ALA A 101 8.64 25.43 8.60
CA ALA A 101 8.62 23.99 8.40
C ALA A 101 9.38 23.63 7.12
N VAL A 102 9.19 24.38 6.03
CA VAL A 102 9.92 24.17 4.77
C VAL A 102 11.43 24.29 5.01
N GLU A 103 11.89 25.32 5.73
CA GLU A 103 13.30 25.47 6.08
C GLU A 103 13.79 24.33 6.99
N ALA A 104 12.98 23.91 7.97
CA ALA A 104 13.33 22.83 8.86
C ALA A 104 13.45 21.47 8.14
N PHE A 105 12.66 21.22 7.09
CA PHE A 105 12.70 19.98 6.32
C PHE A 105 13.66 20.03 5.12
N THR A 106 14.08 21.23 4.70
CA THR A 106 15.11 21.45 3.69
C THR A 106 16.50 21.27 4.31
N ARG A 107 16.88 20.02 4.57
CA ARG A 107 18.19 19.63 5.14
C ARG A 107 18.99 18.78 4.16
N GLY A 108 20.31 18.68 4.39
CA GLY A 108 21.18 17.75 3.64
C GLY A 108 21.61 18.21 2.25
N GLY A 109 21.64 19.53 2.00
CA GLY A 109 22.09 20.10 0.73
C GLY A 109 21.06 20.04 -0.40
N ALA A 110 19.82 19.61 -0.12
CA ALA A 110 18.73 19.63 -1.07
C ALA A 110 18.19 21.06 -1.27
N LEU A 111 17.94 21.45 -2.52
CA LEU A 111 17.24 22.69 -2.84
C LEU A 111 15.74 22.47 -2.55
N GLY A 112 15.25 23.02 -1.44
CA GLY A 112 13.82 23.07 -1.15
C GLY A 112 13.13 23.90 -2.22
N ARG A 113 12.35 23.24 -3.07
CA ARG A 113 11.44 23.86 -4.03
C ARG A 113 10.02 23.56 -3.63
#